data_AF-A0A7R9TND5-F1
#
_entry.id   AF-A0A7R9TND5-F1
#
_cell.length_a   1.000
_cell.length_b   1.000
_cell.length_c   1.000
_cell.angle_alpha   90.00
_cell.angle_beta   90.00
_cell.angle_gamma   90.00
#
_symmetry.space_group_name_H-M   'P 1'
#
loop_
_entity.id
_entity.type
_entity.pdbx_description
1 polymer ?
#
loop_
_entity_poly.entity_id
_entity_poly.type
_entity_poly.pdbx_seq_one_letter_code
_entity_poly.pdbx_strand_id
1 'polypeptide(L)'
;AGDAGEAGKGKSFFERELARRKAQFAFVGTCDYVPPEILSEPGGDEASGGCVDNLHVPAPPPAALDAWALGCVLYQCLVGTPPFRGANEYATYENVTSGAMRPFPDWFPRETTSDADADAD
;
A
#
# COMPACT_ATOMS: atom_id res chain seq x y z
N ALA A 1 -11.42 -48.44 -2.28
CA ALA A 1 -10.26 -47.84 -2.98
C ALA A 1 -10.36 -46.35 -2.78
N GLY A 2 -9.39 -45.77 -2.06
CA GLY A 2 -9.49 -44.47 -1.42
C GLY A 2 -9.31 -43.29 -2.38
N ASP A 3 -10.13 -42.27 -2.13
CA ASP A 3 -10.14 -40.94 -2.71
C ASP A 3 -8.98 -40.06 -2.16
N ALA A 4 -7.74 -40.53 -2.33
CA ALA A 4 -6.54 -39.85 -1.83
C ALA A 4 -5.98 -38.77 -2.79
N GLY A 5 -6.63 -38.56 -3.94
CA GLY A 5 -6.11 -37.72 -5.04
C GLY A 5 -6.46 -36.23 -4.94
N GLU A 6 -7.53 -35.86 -4.23
CA GLU A 6 -8.06 -34.50 -4.29
C GLU A 6 -7.44 -33.57 -3.22
N ALA A 7 -7.15 -34.09 -2.03
CA ALA A 7 -6.57 -33.33 -0.92
C ALA A 7 -5.15 -32.79 -1.18
N GLY A 8 -4.37 -33.42 -2.06
CA GLY A 8 -3.01 -32.98 -2.43
C GLY A 8 -2.99 -31.78 -3.38
N LYS A 9 -4.04 -31.59 -4.18
CA LYS A 9 -4.09 -30.54 -5.20
C LYS A 9 -4.33 -29.15 -4.59
N GLY A 10 -5.18 -29.08 -3.57
CA GLY A 10 -5.52 -27.86 -2.83
C GLY A 10 -4.34 -27.28 -2.04
N LYS A 11 -3.52 -28.12 -1.40
CA LYS A 11 -2.28 -27.67 -0.72
C LYS A 11 -1.29 -27.06 -1.71
N SER A 12 -1.11 -27.69 -2.88
CA SER A 12 -0.20 -27.16 -3.90
C SER A 12 -0.67 -25.83 -4.50
N PHE A 13 -1.99 -25.62 -4.63
CA PHE A 13 -2.54 -24.35 -5.08
C PHE A 13 -2.27 -23.24 -4.08
N PHE A 14 -2.57 -23.50 -2.80
CA PHE A 14 -2.36 -22.53 -1.73
C PHE A 14 -0.89 -22.14 -1.58
N GLU A 15 0.03 -23.11 -1.64
CA GLU A 15 1.48 -22.87 -1.59
C GLU A 15 1.96 -22.03 -2.77
N ARG A 16 1.50 -22.33 -3.99
CA ARG A 16 1.84 -21.56 -5.19
C ARG A 16 1.31 -20.14 -5.11
N GLU A 17 0.08 -19.96 -4.66
CA GLU A 17 -0.55 -18.66 -4.56
C GLU A 17 0.09 -17.81 -3.44
N LEU A 18 0.43 -18.42 -2.31
CA LEU A 18 1.21 -17.77 -1.25
C LEU A 18 2.60 -17.36 -1.75
N ALA A 19 3.29 -18.24 -2.47
CA ALA A 19 4.59 -17.92 -3.08
C ALA A 19 4.46 -16.79 -4.12
N ARG A 20 3.38 -16.77 -4.90
CA ARG A 20 3.07 -15.69 -5.85
C ARG A 20 2.87 -14.36 -5.14
N ARG A 21 2.07 -14.31 -4.07
CA ARG A 21 1.85 -13.08 -3.28
C ARG A 21 3.14 -12.60 -2.61
N LYS A 22 3.92 -13.50 -2.01
CA LYS A 22 5.21 -13.16 -1.40
C LYS A 22 6.21 -12.58 -2.40
N ALA A 23 6.25 -13.14 -3.62
CA ALA A 23 7.08 -12.58 -4.69
C ALA A 23 6.56 -11.23 -5.19
N GLN A 24 5.23 -11.08 -5.30
CA GLN A 24 4.59 -9.84 -5.78
C GLN A 24 4.77 -8.68 -4.80
N PHE A 25 4.76 -8.94 -3.49
CA PHE A 25 4.91 -7.94 -2.43
C PHE A 25 6.29 -7.96 -1.76
N ALA A 26 7.29 -8.58 -2.42
CA ALA A 26 8.62 -8.68 -1.87
C ALA A 26 9.21 -7.28 -1.64
N PHE A 27 9.70 -7.05 -0.43
CA PHE A 27 10.33 -5.79 -0.06
C PHE A 27 11.74 -5.70 -0.66
N VAL A 28 11.96 -4.75 -1.58
CA VAL A 28 13.28 -4.55 -2.22
C VAL A 28 13.62 -3.06 -2.19
N GLY A 29 14.48 -2.64 -1.26
CA GLY A 29 14.94 -1.25 -1.12
C GLY A 29 14.21 -0.44 -0.05
N THR A 30 14.21 0.89 -0.16
CA THR A 30 13.60 1.81 0.82
C THR A 30 12.08 1.84 0.66
N CYS A 31 11.33 1.84 1.77
CA CYS A 31 9.86 1.84 1.82
C CYS A 31 9.17 3.15 1.36
N ASP A 32 9.90 4.09 0.75
CA ASP A 32 9.44 5.47 0.48
C ASP A 32 8.19 5.56 -0.44
N TYR A 33 7.87 4.50 -1.17
CA TYR A 33 6.76 4.42 -2.12
C TYR A 33 5.75 3.31 -1.78
N VAL A 34 5.95 2.62 -0.65
CA VAL A 34 5.12 1.49 -0.27
C VAL A 34 3.86 2.00 0.43
N PRO A 35 2.66 1.59 0.02
CA PRO A 35 1.41 2.01 0.63
C PRO A 35 1.15 1.29 1.96
N PRO A 36 0.35 1.89 2.86
CA PRO A 36 0.16 1.39 4.22
C PRO A 36 -0.40 -0.04 4.29
N GLU A 37 -1.24 -0.46 3.34
CA GLU A 37 -1.83 -1.80 3.30
C GLU A 37 -0.83 -2.94 3.02
N ILE A 38 0.34 -2.60 2.48
CA ILE A 38 1.46 -3.54 2.33
C ILE A 38 2.30 -3.59 3.62
N LEU A 39 2.32 -2.49 4.38
CA LEU A 39 3.12 -2.35 5.59
C LEU A 39 2.41 -2.87 6.85
N SER A 40 1.09 -3.10 6.81
CA SER A 40 0.32 -3.62 7.93
C SER A 40 0.99 -4.84 8.57
N GLU A 41 1.36 -4.74 9.85
CA GLU A 41 1.96 -5.87 10.56
C GLU A 41 1.00 -7.07 10.61
N PRO A 42 1.51 -8.31 10.56
CA PRO A 42 0.72 -9.54 10.74
C PRO A 42 0.04 -9.72 12.11
N GLY A 43 -0.06 -8.69 12.96
CA GLY A 43 -0.59 -8.75 14.32
C GLY A 43 -1.33 -7.49 14.81
N GLY A 44 -1.58 -6.51 13.94
CA GLY A 44 -2.66 -5.54 14.15
C GLY A 44 -4.00 -6.23 13.88
N ASP A 45 -5.03 -5.90 14.69
CA ASP A 45 -6.41 -6.40 14.64
C ASP A 45 -6.67 -7.54 13.63
N GLU A 46 -7.01 -8.74 14.11
CA GLU A 46 -7.24 -10.00 13.35
C GLU A 46 -8.15 -9.90 12.08
N ALA A 47 -8.74 -8.73 11.81
CA ALA A 47 -9.40 -8.37 10.56
C ALA A 47 -8.45 -7.86 9.44
N SER A 48 -7.27 -7.33 9.77
CA SER A 48 -6.27 -6.74 8.87
C SER A 48 -4.97 -7.55 8.85
N GLY A 49 -5.08 -8.88 8.92
CA GLY A 49 -3.94 -9.74 8.67
C GLY A 49 -3.35 -9.38 7.29
N GLY A 50 -2.08 -8.94 7.26
CA GLY A 50 -1.43 -8.43 6.05
C GLY A 50 -1.78 -9.23 4.80
N CYS A 51 -2.19 -8.53 3.74
CA CYS A 51 -2.72 -9.14 2.51
C CYS A 51 -1.75 -10.12 1.82
N VAL A 52 -0.46 -10.04 2.18
CA VAL A 52 0.63 -10.87 1.69
C VAL A 52 0.54 -12.31 2.22
N ASP A 53 0.25 -12.47 3.51
CA ASP A 53 0.27 -13.78 4.19
C ASP A 53 -1.13 -14.38 4.37
N ASN A 54 -2.19 -13.56 4.34
CA ASN A 54 -3.57 -14.00 4.53
C ASN A 54 -4.32 -14.12 3.21
N LEU A 55 -4.38 -15.34 2.68
CA LEU A 55 -5.07 -15.63 1.42
C LEU A 55 -6.59 -15.43 1.47
N HIS A 56 -7.18 -15.40 2.68
CA HIS A 56 -8.60 -15.12 2.90
C HIS A 56 -8.93 -13.65 2.60
N VAL A 57 -7.96 -12.75 2.75
CA VAL A 57 -8.09 -11.35 2.37
C VAL A 57 -7.74 -11.22 0.88
N PRO A 58 -8.59 -10.61 0.05
CA PRO A 58 -8.25 -10.34 -1.34
C PRO A 58 -7.06 -9.37 -1.40
N ALA A 59 -6.11 -9.63 -2.30
CA ALA A 59 -4.99 -8.71 -2.51
C ALA A 59 -5.53 -7.37 -3.06
N PRO A 60 -4.97 -6.23 -2.65
CA PRO A 60 -5.33 -4.94 -3.22
C PRO A 60 -5.06 -4.94 -4.73
N PRO A 61 -5.90 -4.25 -5.53
CA PRO A 61 -5.71 -4.18 -6.97
C PRO A 61 -4.37 -3.47 -7.28
N PRO A 62 -3.54 -4.00 -8.21
CA PRO A 62 -2.25 -3.39 -8.55
C PRO A 62 -2.35 -1.91 -8.93
N ALA A 63 -3.43 -1.52 -9.61
CA ALA A 63 -3.67 -0.14 -10.00
C ALA A 63 -3.80 0.82 -8.80
N ALA A 64 -4.32 0.37 -7.65
CA ALA A 64 -4.40 1.21 -6.45
C ALA A 64 -3.01 1.41 -5.82
N LEU A 65 -2.20 0.35 -5.80
CA LEU A 65 -0.81 0.41 -5.32
C LEU A 65 0.04 1.33 -6.20
N ASP A 66 -0.11 1.20 -7.53
CA ASP A 66 0.58 2.04 -8.51
C ASP A 66 0.13 3.50 -8.41
N ALA A 67 -1.15 3.75 -8.14
CA ALA A 67 -1.67 5.12 -7.94
C ALA A 67 -1.05 5.78 -6.70
N TRP A 68 -0.88 5.04 -5.60
CA TRP A 68 -0.17 5.54 -4.42
C TRP A 68 1.29 5.85 -4.72
N ALA A 69 2.01 4.91 -5.35
CA ALA A 69 3.40 5.09 -5.71
C ALA A 69 3.58 6.28 -6.67
N LEU A 70 2.67 6.43 -7.64
CA LEU A 70 2.63 7.58 -8.55
C LEU A 70 2.44 8.88 -7.78
N GLY A 71 1.54 8.95 -6.80
CA GLY A 71 1.37 10.12 -5.94
C GLY A 71 2.66 10.50 -5.22
N CYS A 72 3.37 9.51 -4.68
CA CYS A 72 4.67 9.72 -4.04
C CYS A 72 5.73 10.23 -5.02
N VAL A 73 5.79 9.69 -6.25
CA VAL A 73 6.70 10.13 -7.30
C VAL A 73 6.37 11.56 -7.77
N LEU A 74 5.09 11.89 -7.93
CA LEU A 74 4.66 13.24 -8.31
C LEU A 74 5.06 14.27 -7.25
N TYR A 75 4.81 13.98 -5.97
CA TYR A 75 5.26 14.83 -4.88
C TYR A 75 6.79 15.00 -4.89
N GLN A 76 7.52 13.91 -5.07
CA GLN A 76 8.98 13.89 -5.16
C GLN A 76 9.51 14.73 -6.34
N CYS A 77 8.82 14.75 -7.48
CA CYS A 77 9.16 15.60 -8.63
C CYS A 77 8.95 17.08 -8.33
N LEU A 78 7.95 17.44 -7.51
CA LEU A 78 7.63 18.82 -7.16
C LEU A 78 8.51 19.37 -6.02
N VAL A 79 8.72 18.57 -4.97
CA VAL A 79 9.34 19.01 -3.70
C VAL A 79 10.78 18.51 -3.57
N GLY A 80 11.22 17.57 -4.41
CA GLY A 80 12.58 17.05 -4.40
C GLY A 80 12.86 15.98 -3.34
N THR A 81 11.87 15.59 -2.53
CA THR A 81 11.96 14.47 -1.59
C THR A 81 10.62 13.73 -1.47
N PRO A 82 10.59 12.43 -1.09
CA PRO A 82 9.32 11.69 -0.99
C PRO A 82 8.46 12.25 0.14
N PRO A 83 7.13 12.10 0.05
CA PRO A 83 6.18 12.70 0.99
C PRO A 83 6.33 12.22 2.43
N PHE A 84 6.62 10.93 2.63
CA PHE A 84 6.67 10.27 3.94
C PHE A 84 8.09 10.00 4.45
N ARG A 85 9.13 10.45 3.74
CA ARG A 85 10.53 10.11 4.06
C ARG A 85 10.92 10.61 5.45
N GLY A 86 11.21 9.68 6.36
CA GLY A 86 11.69 9.91 7.71
C GLY A 86 13.21 9.91 7.84
N ALA A 87 13.71 9.97 9.08
CA ALA A 87 15.14 9.90 9.39
C ALA A 87 15.74 8.49 9.19
N ASN A 88 14.90 7.47 9.26
CA ASN A 88 15.23 6.07 9.02
C ASN A 88 13.98 5.33 8.50
N GLU A 89 14.11 4.06 8.15
CA GLU A 89 13.02 3.24 7.58
C GLU A 89 11.83 3.11 8.52
N TYR A 90 12.07 2.99 9.83
CA TYR A 90 11.02 2.92 10.84
C TYR A 90 10.21 4.22 10.92
N ALA A 91 10.87 5.37 10.86
CA ALA A 91 10.21 6.67 10.82
C ALA A 91 9.41 6.86 9.52
N THR A 92 9.92 6.38 8.38
CA THR A 92 9.15 6.36 7.12
C THR A 92 7.90 5.48 7.26
N TYR A 93 8.03 4.28 7.85
CA TYR A 93 6.90 3.40 8.13
C TYR A 93 5.84 4.10 8.99
N GLU A 94 6.23 4.73 10.10
CA GLU A 94 5.32 5.44 10.98
C GLU A 94 4.60 6.59 10.25
N ASN A 95 5.33 7.33 9.41
CA ASN A 95 4.75 8.41 8.60
C ASN A 95 3.73 7.88 7.58
N VAL A 96 4.01 6.75 6.93
CA VAL A 96 3.07 6.12 5.97
C VAL A 96 1.81 5.64 6.70
N THR A 97 1.95 4.94 7.82
CA THR A 97 0.81 4.39 8.58
C THR A 97 -0.04 5.47 9.24
N SER A 98 0.58 6.55 9.72
CA SER A 98 -0.13 7.70 10.32
C SER A 98 -0.66 8.72 9.30
N GLY A 99 -0.26 8.60 8.03
CA GLY A 99 -0.56 9.59 7.00
C GLY A 99 0.17 10.93 7.19
N ALA A 100 1.27 10.95 7.97
CA ALA A 100 2.07 12.15 8.24
C ALA A 100 2.96 12.51 7.04
N MET A 101 2.35 13.06 6.00
CA MET A 101 3.03 13.60 4.83
C MET A 101 3.66 14.97 5.14
N ARG A 102 4.84 15.26 4.58
CA ARG A 102 5.39 16.62 4.60
C ARG A 102 4.45 17.63 3.93
N PRO A 103 4.24 18.81 4.53
CA PRO A 103 3.39 19.83 3.92
C PRO A 103 3.94 20.27 2.57
N PHE A 104 3.05 20.68 1.67
CA PHE A 104 3.46 21.35 0.44
C PHE A 104 4.15 22.67 0.77
N PRO A 105 5.19 23.07 0.01
CA PRO A 105 5.81 24.38 0.16
C PRO A 105 4.84 25.54 -0.11
N ASP A 106 5.15 26.72 0.43
CA ASP A 106 4.29 27.91 0.28
C ASP A 106 4.09 28.38 -1.18
N TRP A 107 5.02 28.03 -2.08
CA TRP A 107 4.90 28.34 -3.50
C TRP A 107 3.90 27.44 -4.23
N PHE A 108 3.52 26.30 -3.64
CA PHE A 108 2.56 25.40 -4.24
C PHE A 108 1.14 25.96 -4.03
N PRO A 109 0.36 26.17 -5.11
CA PRO A 109 -0.97 26.75 -5.00
C PRO A 109 -1.84 25.92 -4.04
N ARG A 110 -2.49 26.58 -3.09
CA ARG A 110 -3.58 25.95 -2.34
C ARG A 110 -4.78 25.92 -3.25
N GLU A 111 -5.29 24.73 -3.56
CA GLU A 111 -6.55 24.64 -4.29
C GLU A 111 -7.63 25.37 -3.48
N THR A 112 -8.12 26.47 -4.04
CA THR A 112 -9.33 27.12 -3.58
C THR A 112 -10.47 26.30 -4.16
N THR A 113 -11.06 25.39 -3.39
CA THR A 113 -12.35 24.80 -3.77
C THR A 113 -13.34 25.95 -3.85
N SER A 114 -13.62 26.38 -5.08
CA SER A 114 -14.64 27.35 -5.38
C SER A 114 -15.98 26.66 -5.18
N ASP A 115 -16.59 26.81 -4.01
CA ASP A 115 -17.98 26.40 -3.71
C ASP A 115 -19.02 27.22 -4.54
N ALA A 116 -18.66 27.69 -5.73
CA ALA A 116 -19.45 28.62 -6.55
C ALA A 116 -20.52 27.95 -7.44
N ASP A 117 -20.69 26.63 -7.39
CA ASP A 117 -21.67 25.91 -8.22
C ASP A 117 -22.96 25.53 -7.46
N ALA A 118 -23.19 26.05 -6.25
CA ALA A 118 -24.38 25.73 -5.44
C ALA A 118 -25.60 26.65 -5.66
N ASP A 119 -25.48 27.74 -6.45
CA ASP A 119 -26.57 28.71 -6.65
C ASP A 119 -26.88 28.96 -8.14
N ALA A 120 -27.26 27.90 -8.88
CA ALA A 120 -27.94 28.04 -10.16
C ALA A 120 -29.40 27.58 -10.01
N ASP A 121 -30.28 28.57 -9.86
CA ASP A 121 -31.75 28.55 -9.94
C ASP A 121 -32.25 27.89 -11.25
#